data_AF-A0A183L3X5-F1
#
_entry.id   AF-A0A183L3X5-F1
#
_cell.length_a   1.000
_cell.length_b   1.000
_cell.length_c   1.000
_cell.angle_alpha   90.00
_cell.angle_beta   90.00
_cell.angle_gamma   90.00
#
_symmetry.space_group_name_H-M   'P 1'
#
loop_
_entity.id
_entity.type
_entity.pdbx_description
1 polymer ?
#
loop_
_entity_poly.entity_id
_entity_poly.type
_entity_poly.pdbx_seq_one_letter_code
_entity_poly.pdbx_strand_id
1 'polypeptide(L)'
;DASELQHRISAFTRAVEVRRETLDLGCGFYSHTKEALAWLHNARETHNPGEHLPASIEGMEDELTSFHRNRATMEKDVDRALAEGEALIARLKDSEEIAHLRTVLNQVSNERTTVSALLTERQVRLDLCLQLRLFEADVHSALDCLRHNIPSLSNLNQSTDVNSIHQNNNSTTNRYFWLADPRQAPDMAAIEEVLSSCLSVLPTAEEVLNKGSELARAFESVGVNFPAGGPGSSDSGMGDSAETAVERVHRLMTELADVVTSVDVLNERLNGELDWRRLQLQSRQVSR
;
A
#
# COMPACT_ATOMS: atom_id res chain seq x y z
N ASP A 1 60.91 -43.43 -23.09
CA ASP A 1 61.42 -42.45 -22.11
C ASP A 1 60.90 -41.02 -22.32
N ALA A 2 61.11 -40.37 -23.48
CA ALA A 2 60.61 -39.00 -23.70
C ALA A 2 59.07 -38.85 -23.69
N SER A 3 58.34 -39.80 -24.30
CA SER A 3 56.86 -39.76 -24.34
C SER A 3 56.21 -39.98 -22.98
N GLU A 4 56.81 -40.82 -22.13
CA GLU A 4 56.33 -41.06 -20.75
C GLU A 4 56.55 -39.82 -19.88
N LEU A 5 57.70 -39.17 -20.02
CA LEU A 5 57.98 -37.91 -19.34
C LEU A 5 56.99 -36.82 -19.76
N GLN A 6 56.70 -36.70 -21.06
CA GLN A 6 55.71 -35.75 -21.56
C GLN A 6 54.32 -36.02 -20.97
N HIS A 7 53.89 -37.29 -20.91
CA HIS A 7 52.61 -37.65 -20.31
C HIS A 7 52.55 -37.28 -18.83
N ARG A 8 53.61 -37.56 -18.07
CA ARG A 8 53.73 -37.21 -16.65
C ARG A 8 53.72 -35.69 -16.42
N ILE A 9 54.42 -34.92 -17.25
CA ILE A 9 54.41 -33.45 -17.19
C ILE A 9 53.01 -32.93 -17.48
N SER A 10 52.34 -33.40 -18.53
CA SER A 10 50.96 -33.00 -18.84
C SER A 10 49.97 -33.35 -17.72
N ALA A 11 50.08 -34.54 -17.14
CA ALA A 11 49.24 -34.96 -16.01
C ALA A 11 49.48 -34.09 -14.77
N PHE A 12 50.74 -33.78 -14.47
CA PHE A 12 51.11 -32.89 -13.37
C PHE A 12 50.56 -31.47 -13.59
N THR A 13 50.77 -30.88 -14.76
CA THR A 13 50.24 -29.54 -15.09
C THR A 13 48.73 -29.49 -14.93
N ARG A 14 48.01 -30.50 -15.44
CA ARG A 14 46.55 -30.59 -15.28
C ARG A 14 46.14 -30.70 -13.81
N ALA A 15 46.84 -31.50 -13.02
CA ALA A 15 46.55 -31.64 -11.59
C ALA A 15 46.78 -30.33 -10.82
N VAL A 16 47.85 -29.60 -11.15
CA VAL A 16 48.15 -28.28 -10.56
C VAL A 16 47.07 -27.27 -10.92
N GLU A 17 46.64 -27.23 -12.18
CA GLU A 17 45.58 -26.31 -12.64
C GLU A 17 44.25 -26.59 -11.94
N VAL A 18 43.82 -27.86 -11.88
CA VAL A 18 42.62 -28.26 -11.13
C VAL A 18 42.70 -27.88 -9.66
N ARG A 19 43.87 -28.05 -9.03
CA ARG A 19 44.08 -27.66 -7.63
C ARG A 19 43.98 -26.14 -7.46
N ARG A 20 44.58 -25.35 -8.36
CA ARG A 20 44.47 -23.88 -8.35
C ARG A 20 43.01 -23.45 -8.45
N GLU A 21 42.28 -23.96 -9.44
CA GLU A 21 40.86 -23.63 -9.62
C GLU A 21 39.98 -24.04 -8.42
N THR A 22 40.31 -25.15 -7.76
CA THR A 22 39.58 -25.59 -6.55
C THR A 22 39.89 -24.67 -5.37
N LEU A 23 41.15 -24.23 -5.21
CA LEU A 23 41.53 -23.27 -4.17
C LEU A 23 40.92 -21.89 -4.41
N ASP A 24 40.92 -21.41 -5.65
CA ASP A 24 40.31 -20.13 -6.02
C ASP A 24 38.80 -20.15 -5.72
N LEU A 25 38.12 -21.25 -6.07
CA LEU A 25 36.71 -21.45 -5.72
C LEU A 25 36.51 -21.53 -4.19
N GLY A 26 37.43 -22.16 -3.46
CA GLY A 26 37.43 -22.22 -2.00
C GLY A 26 37.50 -20.83 -1.36
N CYS A 27 38.46 -20.01 -1.81
CA CYS A 27 38.61 -18.63 -1.37
C CYS A 27 37.35 -17.80 -1.64
N GLY A 28 36.76 -17.95 -2.83
CA GLY A 28 35.49 -17.33 -3.20
C GLY A 28 34.36 -17.73 -2.24
N PHE A 29 34.13 -19.03 -2.09
CA PHE A 29 33.09 -19.60 -1.23
C PHE A 29 33.16 -19.07 0.19
N TYR A 30 34.32 -19.15 0.85
CA TYR A 30 34.43 -18.72 2.26
C TYR A 30 34.27 -17.21 2.41
N SER A 31 34.75 -16.42 1.44
CA SER A 31 34.59 -14.96 1.45
C SER A 31 33.13 -14.57 1.27
N HIS A 32 32.47 -15.09 0.23
CA HIS A 32 31.07 -14.77 -0.06
C HIS A 32 30.11 -15.35 0.99
N THR A 33 30.41 -16.52 1.56
CA THR A 33 29.61 -17.09 2.67
C THR A 33 29.67 -16.19 3.89
N LYS A 34 30.86 -15.67 4.24
CA LYS A 34 31.00 -14.74 5.36
C LYS A 34 30.21 -13.45 5.13
N GLU A 35 30.28 -12.89 3.92
CA GLU A 35 29.50 -11.70 3.53
C GLU A 35 27.99 -11.98 3.61
N ALA A 36 27.53 -13.08 3.02
CA ALA A 36 26.12 -13.49 3.04
C ALA A 36 25.60 -13.67 4.46
N LEU A 37 26.34 -14.37 5.34
CA LEU A 37 25.95 -14.54 6.73
C LEU A 37 25.94 -13.23 7.51
N ALA A 38 26.90 -12.33 7.25
CA ALA A 38 26.92 -11.00 7.88
C ALA A 38 25.68 -10.19 7.49
N TRP A 39 25.29 -10.22 6.21
CA TRP A 39 24.08 -9.56 5.74
C TRP A 39 22.80 -10.16 6.33
N LEU A 40 22.67 -11.49 6.33
CA LEU A 40 21.52 -12.19 6.92
C LEU A 40 21.39 -11.87 8.41
N HIS A 41 22.50 -11.89 9.14
CA HIS A 41 22.53 -11.50 10.54
C HIS A 41 22.09 -10.04 10.72
N ASN A 42 22.65 -9.11 9.95
CA ASN A 42 22.27 -7.70 10.05
C ASN A 42 20.79 -7.49 9.74
N ALA A 43 20.25 -8.11 8.69
CA ALA A 43 18.83 -8.00 8.33
C ALA A 43 17.91 -8.45 9.47
N ARG A 44 18.27 -9.53 10.17
CA ARG A 44 17.54 -10.00 11.35
C ARG A 44 17.64 -9.02 12.52
N GLU A 45 18.84 -8.53 12.85
CA GLU A 45 19.03 -7.62 13.98
C GLU A 45 18.38 -6.26 13.76
N THR A 46 18.37 -5.77 12.52
CA THR A 46 17.74 -4.50 12.17
C THR A 46 16.24 -4.62 11.93
N HIS A 47 15.66 -5.83 11.97
CA HIS A 47 14.23 -6.02 11.76
C HIS A 47 13.45 -5.30 12.86
N ASN A 48 12.69 -4.29 12.46
CA ASN A 48 11.85 -3.51 13.37
C ASN A 48 10.39 -3.54 12.90
N PRO A 49 9.51 -4.31 13.56
CA PRO A 49 8.08 -4.30 13.24
C PRO A 49 7.40 -2.98 13.61
N GLY A 50 8.05 -2.11 14.40
CA GLY A 50 7.57 -0.77 14.73
C GLY A 50 8.23 0.34 13.92
N GLU A 51 8.83 0.05 12.76
CA GLU A 51 9.52 1.08 11.97
C GLU A 51 8.55 2.22 11.55
N HIS A 52 9.05 3.44 11.58
CA HIS A 52 8.29 4.60 11.09
C HIS A 52 8.31 4.60 9.57
N LEU A 53 7.14 4.38 8.97
CA LEU A 53 6.96 4.38 7.52
C LEU A 53 6.71 5.80 7.00
N PRO A 54 7.18 6.11 5.77
CA PRO A 54 6.91 7.38 5.12
C PRO A 54 5.42 7.80 5.12
N ALA A 55 5.20 9.11 5.22
CA ALA A 55 3.86 9.70 5.22
C ALA A 55 3.33 10.06 3.81
N SER A 56 4.19 10.05 2.79
CA SER A 56 3.84 10.38 1.41
C SER A 56 3.88 9.14 0.52
N ILE A 57 3.11 9.17 -0.59
CA ILE A 57 3.12 8.12 -1.62
C ILE A 57 4.53 7.98 -2.21
N GLU A 58 5.14 9.08 -2.64
CA GLU A 58 6.51 9.10 -3.20
C GLU A 58 7.54 8.50 -2.23
N GLY A 59 7.48 8.87 -0.95
CA GLY A 59 8.38 8.33 0.06
C GLY A 59 8.18 6.82 0.26
N MET A 60 6.95 6.34 0.21
CA MET A 60 6.64 4.91 0.27
C MET A 60 7.15 4.15 -0.96
N GLU A 61 6.99 4.70 -2.16
CA GLU A 61 7.48 4.13 -3.41
C GLU A 61 9.02 4.03 -3.44
N ASP A 62 9.70 5.07 -2.97
CA ASP A 62 11.16 5.10 -2.82
C ASP A 62 11.65 4.04 -1.84
N GLU A 63 11.01 3.93 -0.67
CA GLU A 63 11.35 2.92 0.33
C GLU A 63 11.11 1.50 -0.20
N LEU A 64 9.99 1.25 -0.88
CA LEU A 64 9.68 -0.06 -1.48
C LEU A 64 10.69 -0.42 -2.57
N THR A 65 11.09 0.55 -3.39
CA THR A 65 12.13 0.38 -4.42
C THR A 65 13.47 0.03 -3.80
N SER A 66 13.87 0.77 -2.76
CA SER A 66 15.10 0.52 -2.00
C SER A 66 15.08 -0.86 -1.36
N PHE A 67 13.97 -1.22 -0.73
CA PHE A 67 13.74 -2.53 -0.11
C PHE A 67 13.89 -3.67 -1.13
N HIS A 68 13.21 -3.60 -2.27
CA HIS A 68 13.30 -4.62 -3.32
C HIS A 68 14.71 -4.76 -3.87
N ARG A 69 15.40 -3.64 -4.12
CA ARG A 69 16.80 -3.65 -4.59
C ARG A 69 17.73 -4.31 -3.57
N ASN A 70 17.60 -3.96 -2.30
CA ASN A 70 18.42 -4.51 -1.22
C ASN A 70 18.16 -6.02 -1.04
N ARG A 71 16.89 -6.44 -1.05
CA ARG A 71 16.52 -7.85 -1.01
C ARG A 71 17.09 -8.65 -2.19
N ALA A 72 16.95 -8.16 -3.41
CA ALA A 72 17.46 -8.85 -4.60
C ALA A 72 19.00 -9.01 -4.57
N THR A 73 19.71 -8.00 -4.06
CA THR A 73 21.17 -8.06 -3.90
C THR A 73 21.56 -9.14 -2.88
N MET A 74 20.90 -9.14 -1.73
CA MET A 74 21.08 -10.14 -0.67
C MET A 74 20.80 -11.55 -1.16
N GLU A 75 19.67 -11.78 -1.84
CA GLU A 75 19.31 -13.09 -2.38
C GLU A 75 20.35 -13.61 -3.37
N LYS A 76 20.85 -12.72 -4.25
CA LYS A 76 21.93 -13.05 -5.17
C LYS A 76 23.22 -13.46 -4.46
N ASP A 77 23.60 -12.75 -3.40
CA ASP A 77 24.82 -13.07 -2.63
C ASP A 77 24.70 -14.42 -1.90
N VAL A 78 23.53 -14.71 -1.34
CA VAL A 78 23.23 -16.00 -0.73
C VAL A 78 23.24 -17.13 -1.77
N ASP A 79 22.57 -16.95 -2.90
CA ASP A 79 22.53 -17.94 -3.98
C ASP A 79 23.93 -18.23 -4.55
N ARG A 80 24.78 -17.19 -4.67
CA ARG A 80 26.19 -17.35 -5.06
C ARG A 80 26.97 -18.20 -4.07
N ALA A 81 26.89 -17.90 -2.77
CA ALA A 81 27.60 -18.67 -1.75
C ALA A 81 27.15 -20.14 -1.73
N LEU A 82 25.85 -20.40 -1.90
CA LEU A 82 25.32 -21.76 -1.98
C LEU A 82 25.84 -22.50 -3.23
N ALA A 83 25.80 -21.85 -4.40
CA ALA A 83 26.26 -22.44 -5.65
C ALA A 83 27.77 -22.75 -5.63
N GLU A 84 28.59 -21.86 -5.07
CA GLU A 84 30.03 -22.07 -4.93
C GLU A 84 30.34 -23.24 -3.98
N GLY A 85 29.59 -23.37 -2.87
CA GLY A 85 29.78 -24.49 -1.95
C GLY A 85 29.39 -25.84 -2.55
N GLU A 86 28.28 -25.90 -3.30
CA GLU A 86 27.91 -27.12 -4.04
C GLU A 86 28.96 -27.48 -5.11
N ALA A 87 29.50 -26.49 -5.82
CA ALA A 87 30.58 -26.69 -6.78
C ALA A 87 31.87 -27.20 -6.12
N LEU A 88 32.19 -26.75 -4.90
CA LEU A 88 33.31 -27.28 -4.11
C LEU A 88 33.08 -28.72 -3.70
N ILE A 89 31.90 -29.04 -3.15
CA ILE A 89 31.54 -30.40 -2.75
C ILE A 89 31.69 -31.37 -3.93
N ALA A 90 31.31 -30.95 -5.14
CA ALA A 90 31.45 -31.76 -6.35
C ALA A 90 32.92 -32.01 -6.78
N ARG A 91 33.87 -31.15 -6.37
CA ARG A 91 35.30 -31.23 -6.72
C ARG A 91 36.14 -31.94 -5.67
N LEU A 92 35.72 -31.87 -4.40
CA LEU A 92 36.46 -32.44 -3.28
C LEU A 92 36.25 -33.97 -3.19
N LYS A 93 37.22 -34.62 -2.55
CA LYS A 93 37.18 -36.06 -2.27
C LYS A 93 37.28 -36.39 -0.78
N ASP A 94 37.73 -35.42 0.02
CA ASP A 94 37.83 -35.58 1.46
C ASP A 94 36.44 -35.54 2.09
N SER A 95 36.05 -36.64 2.71
CA SER A 95 34.75 -36.79 3.34
C SER A 95 34.56 -35.84 4.52
N GLU A 96 35.63 -35.53 5.26
CA GLU A 96 35.54 -34.61 6.42
C GLU A 96 35.32 -33.17 5.95
N GLU A 97 36.07 -32.72 4.94
CA GLU A 97 35.91 -31.41 4.31
C GLU A 97 34.52 -31.25 3.67
N ILE A 98 34.03 -32.26 2.96
CA ILE A 98 32.68 -32.26 2.39
C ILE A 98 31.61 -32.17 3.48
N ALA A 99 31.75 -32.90 4.59
CA ALA A 99 30.81 -32.84 5.70
C ALA A 99 30.79 -31.45 6.37
N HIS A 100 31.97 -30.83 6.49
CA HIS A 100 32.08 -29.45 6.99
C HIS A 100 31.36 -28.46 6.06
N LEU A 101 31.63 -28.49 4.75
CA LEU A 101 30.98 -27.61 3.77
C LEU A 101 29.45 -27.74 3.79
N ARG A 102 28.92 -28.96 3.89
CA ARG A 102 27.48 -29.19 4.04
C ARG A 102 26.91 -28.55 5.29
N THR A 103 27.66 -28.56 6.39
CA THR A 103 27.23 -27.90 7.64
C THR A 103 27.15 -26.39 7.47
N VAL A 104 28.14 -25.79 6.79
CA VAL A 104 28.16 -24.36 6.48
C VAL A 104 27.00 -23.99 5.54
N LEU A 105 26.76 -24.77 4.48
CA LEU A 105 25.64 -24.55 3.55
C LEU A 105 24.27 -24.68 4.24
N ASN A 106 24.13 -25.64 5.16
CA ASN A 106 22.93 -25.76 5.99
C ASN A 106 22.73 -24.54 6.88
N GLN A 107 23.80 -23.99 7.47
CA GLN A 107 23.72 -22.75 8.24
C GLN A 107 23.21 -21.59 7.37
N VAL A 108 23.82 -21.36 6.19
CA VAL A 108 23.38 -20.32 5.25
C VAL A 108 21.92 -20.49 4.87
N SER A 109 21.48 -21.73 4.59
CA SER A 109 20.09 -22.03 4.19
C SER A 109 19.08 -21.78 5.33
N ASN A 110 19.44 -22.12 6.57
CA ASN A 110 18.59 -21.88 7.74
C ASN A 110 18.45 -20.39 8.04
N GLU A 111 19.56 -19.65 7.99
CA GLU A 111 19.59 -18.20 8.16
C GLU A 111 18.79 -17.50 7.05
N ARG A 112 18.95 -17.93 5.79
CA ARG A 112 18.16 -17.46 4.64
C ARG A 112 16.66 -17.64 4.88
N THR A 113 16.25 -18.82 5.34
CA THR A 113 14.82 -19.12 5.59
C THR A 113 14.24 -18.19 6.64
N THR A 114 14.98 -17.97 7.73
CA THR A 114 14.57 -17.07 8.82
C THR A 114 14.44 -15.63 8.33
N VAL A 115 15.46 -15.12 7.65
CA VAL A 115 15.45 -13.73 7.14
C VAL A 115 14.41 -13.55 6.04
N SER A 116 14.19 -14.55 5.18
CA SER A 116 13.16 -14.50 4.15
C SER A 116 11.78 -14.27 4.75
N ALA A 117 11.45 -14.92 5.88
CA ALA A 117 10.18 -14.72 6.55
C ALA A 117 10.02 -13.27 7.05
N LEU A 118 11.07 -12.72 7.68
CA LEU A 118 11.08 -11.33 8.16
C LEU A 118 10.96 -10.32 7.00
N LEU A 119 11.65 -10.56 5.89
CA LEU A 119 11.57 -9.71 4.70
C LEU A 119 10.18 -9.80 4.05
N THR A 120 9.56 -10.98 4.01
CA THR A 120 8.18 -11.12 3.52
C THR A 120 7.20 -10.35 4.40
N GLU A 121 7.33 -10.44 5.73
CA GLU A 121 6.52 -9.66 6.67
C GLU A 121 6.70 -8.14 6.43
N ARG A 122 7.95 -7.67 6.32
CA ARG A 122 8.24 -6.27 6.04
C ARG A 122 7.72 -5.82 4.67
N GLN A 123 7.78 -6.68 3.65
CA GLN A 123 7.22 -6.36 2.34
C GLN A 123 5.70 -6.11 2.44
N VAL A 124 4.97 -7.05 3.06
CA VAL A 124 3.50 -6.93 3.22
C VAL A 124 3.15 -5.61 3.93
N ARG A 125 3.91 -5.23 4.96
CA ARG A 125 3.77 -3.95 5.64
C ARG A 125 3.96 -2.73 4.73
N LEU A 126 5.04 -2.71 3.94
CA LEU A 126 5.32 -1.62 3.02
C LEU A 126 4.22 -1.50 1.97
N ASP A 127 3.78 -2.62 1.42
CA ASP A 127 2.70 -2.67 0.43
C ASP A 127 1.37 -2.15 1.02
N LEU A 128 0.99 -2.58 2.23
CA LEU A 128 -0.22 -2.10 2.90
C LEU A 128 -0.14 -0.61 3.27
N CYS A 129 1.03 -0.12 3.68
CA CYS A 129 1.19 1.29 3.98
C CYS A 129 1.10 2.15 2.71
N LEU A 130 1.67 1.70 1.59
CA LEU A 130 1.49 2.36 0.30
C LEU A 130 -0.01 2.37 -0.11
N GLN A 131 -0.71 1.26 0.05
CA GLN A 131 -2.15 1.19 -0.20
C GLN A 131 -2.95 2.15 0.69
N LEU A 132 -2.55 2.32 1.96
CA LEU A 132 -3.14 3.33 2.85
C LEU A 132 -2.94 4.75 2.30
N ARG A 133 -1.74 5.11 1.83
CA ARG A 133 -1.48 6.44 1.26
C ARG A 133 -2.27 6.69 -0.02
N LEU A 134 -2.40 5.68 -0.87
CA LEU A 134 -3.22 5.76 -2.07
C LEU A 134 -4.71 5.90 -1.72
N PHE A 135 -5.20 5.11 -0.76
CA PHE A 135 -6.56 5.22 -0.27
C PHE A 135 -6.85 6.59 0.36
N GLU A 136 -5.92 7.13 1.16
CA GLU A 136 -6.00 8.49 1.69
C GLU A 136 -6.18 9.49 0.54
N ALA A 137 -5.35 9.43 -0.50
CA ALA A 137 -5.46 10.31 -1.66
C ALA A 137 -6.81 10.14 -2.41
N ASP A 138 -7.27 8.91 -2.59
CA ASP A 138 -8.55 8.58 -3.23
C ASP A 138 -9.74 9.16 -2.43
N VAL A 139 -9.74 9.06 -1.11
CA VAL A 139 -10.78 9.64 -0.24
C VAL A 139 -10.80 11.16 -0.36
N HIS A 140 -9.65 11.83 -0.29
CA HIS A 140 -9.58 13.28 -0.45
C HIS A 140 -10.09 13.70 -1.83
N SER A 141 -9.68 13.00 -2.89
CA SER A 141 -10.14 13.26 -4.25
C SER A 141 -11.65 13.06 -4.41
N ALA A 142 -12.22 12.00 -3.84
CA ALA A 142 -13.65 11.73 -3.86
C ALA A 142 -14.44 12.80 -3.09
N LEU A 143 -13.99 13.18 -1.90
CA LEU A 143 -14.60 14.26 -1.11
C LEU A 143 -14.55 15.60 -1.86
N ASP A 144 -13.43 15.92 -2.49
CA ASP A 144 -13.32 17.13 -3.30
C ASP A 144 -14.23 17.08 -4.52
N CYS A 145 -14.32 15.94 -5.21
CA CYS A 145 -15.23 15.75 -6.33
C CYS A 145 -16.70 15.97 -5.91
N LEU A 146 -17.11 15.40 -4.78
CA LEU A 146 -18.45 15.57 -4.20
C LEU A 146 -18.71 17.05 -3.86
N ARG A 147 -17.76 17.72 -3.20
CA ARG A 147 -17.89 19.15 -2.82
C ARG A 147 -17.97 20.09 -4.02
N HIS A 148 -17.27 19.78 -5.11
CA HIS A 148 -17.25 20.64 -6.31
C HIS A 148 -18.47 20.43 -7.21
N ASN A 149 -18.93 19.18 -7.38
CA ASN A 149 -20.04 18.87 -8.29
C ASN A 149 -21.42 19.00 -7.64
N ILE A 150 -21.50 18.89 -6.31
CA ILE A 150 -22.75 19.00 -5.57
C ILE A 150 -22.78 20.34 -4.84
N PRO A 151 -23.54 21.32 -5.37
CA PRO A 151 -23.54 22.65 -4.82
C PRO A 151 -24.11 22.68 -3.40
N SER A 152 -23.59 23.56 -2.54
CA SER A 152 -24.06 23.70 -1.15
C SER A 152 -23.97 22.42 -0.29
N LEU A 153 -23.16 21.42 -0.67
CA LEU A 153 -22.93 20.21 0.14
C LEU A 153 -22.44 20.57 1.56
N SER A 154 -21.60 21.61 1.70
CA SER A 154 -21.18 22.17 2.99
C SER A 154 -22.32 22.72 3.85
N ASN A 155 -23.42 23.17 3.22
CA ASN A 155 -24.61 23.70 3.89
C ASN A 155 -25.62 22.59 4.25
N LEU A 156 -25.55 21.44 3.57
CA LEU A 156 -26.42 20.29 3.83
C LEU A 156 -26.14 19.70 5.23
N ASN A 157 -24.87 19.72 5.65
CA ASN A 157 -24.42 19.29 6.97
C ASN A 157 -24.81 20.25 8.12
N GLN A 158 -25.28 21.48 7.81
CA GLN A 158 -25.68 22.49 8.81
C GLN A 158 -27.19 22.51 9.07
N SER A 159 -27.98 21.65 8.41
CA SER A 159 -29.45 21.73 8.40
C SER A 159 -30.15 20.95 9.52
N THR A 160 -29.60 20.97 10.75
CA THR A 160 -30.33 20.49 11.95
C THR A 160 -30.57 21.55 13.01
N ASP A 161 -29.98 22.74 12.94
CA ASP A 161 -30.26 23.82 13.89
C ASP A 161 -31.14 24.91 13.27
N VAL A 162 -32.43 24.81 13.55
CA VAL A 162 -33.42 25.87 13.34
C VAL A 162 -33.16 26.97 14.37
N ASN A 163 -32.07 27.73 14.23
CA ASN A 163 -31.88 29.08 14.77
C ASN A 163 -30.44 29.56 14.53
N SER A 164 -30.17 30.14 13.35
CA SER A 164 -29.08 31.10 13.22
C SER A 164 -29.38 32.09 12.08
N ILE A 165 -30.25 33.05 12.40
CA ILE A 165 -30.37 34.29 11.64
C ILE A 165 -29.21 35.17 12.08
N HIS A 166 -28.11 35.17 11.33
CA HIS A 166 -27.44 36.40 10.87
C HIS A 166 -26.13 36.16 10.11
N GLN A 167 -26.05 36.83 8.96
CA GLN A 167 -24.87 37.37 8.28
C GLN A 167 -23.93 36.40 7.55
N ASN A 168 -24.13 36.33 6.23
CA ASN A 168 -23.06 36.76 5.33
C ASN A 168 -23.63 37.37 4.04
N ASN A 169 -23.50 38.69 3.90
CA ASN A 169 -23.82 39.42 2.68
C ASN A 169 -22.67 39.23 1.68
N ASN A 170 -22.82 38.29 0.75
CA ASN A 170 -22.16 38.34 -0.55
C ASN A 170 -23.20 38.02 -1.62
N SER A 171 -23.64 39.05 -2.34
CA SER A 171 -24.66 39.02 -3.37
C SER A 171 -24.13 38.39 -4.66
N THR A 172 -23.99 37.07 -4.66
CA THR A 172 -24.38 36.24 -5.80
C THR A 172 -25.51 35.38 -5.28
N THR A 173 -26.73 35.60 -5.76
CA THR A 173 -27.92 34.80 -5.42
C THR A 173 -27.51 33.34 -5.38
N ASN A 174 -27.56 32.71 -4.19
CA ASN A 174 -27.17 31.31 -4.03
C ASN A 174 -28.07 30.50 -4.97
N ARG A 175 -27.59 30.17 -6.18
CA ARG A 175 -28.35 29.51 -7.26
C ARG A 175 -29.02 28.21 -6.79
N TYR A 176 -28.52 27.67 -5.69
CA TYR A 176 -28.89 26.40 -5.09
C TYR A 176 -29.54 26.56 -3.71
N PHE A 177 -30.09 27.74 -3.39
CA PHE A 177 -30.82 27.98 -2.13
C PHE A 177 -31.98 26.99 -1.91
N TRP A 178 -32.55 26.49 -3.02
CA TRP A 178 -33.69 25.57 -3.03
C TRP A 178 -33.30 24.11 -2.73
N LEU A 179 -32.01 23.75 -2.63
CA LEU A 179 -31.62 22.37 -2.28
C LEU A 179 -32.09 21.95 -0.88
N ALA A 180 -32.27 22.92 0.03
CA ALA A 180 -32.86 22.68 1.34
C ALA A 180 -34.36 22.33 1.28
N ASP A 181 -35.07 22.80 0.24
CA ASP A 181 -36.49 22.52 -0.01
C ASP A 181 -36.75 22.45 -1.53
N PRO A 182 -36.69 21.25 -2.14
CA PRO A 182 -36.78 21.05 -3.60
C PRO A 182 -38.01 21.68 -4.25
N ARG A 183 -39.10 21.87 -3.49
CA ARG A 183 -40.33 22.54 -3.96
C ARG A 183 -40.06 23.96 -4.44
N GLN A 184 -39.02 24.61 -3.92
CA GLN A 184 -38.61 25.97 -4.27
C GLN A 184 -37.72 26.02 -5.53
N ALA A 185 -37.43 24.88 -6.17
CA ALA A 185 -36.61 24.84 -7.38
C ALA A 185 -37.24 25.66 -8.52
N PRO A 186 -36.44 26.41 -9.29
CA PRO A 186 -36.96 27.34 -10.30
C PRO A 186 -37.69 26.63 -11.44
N ASP A 187 -37.16 25.50 -11.91
CA ASP A 187 -37.75 24.68 -12.97
C ASP A 187 -37.32 23.20 -12.81
N MET A 188 -37.81 22.33 -13.69
CA MET A 188 -37.40 20.91 -13.69
C MET A 188 -35.96 20.73 -14.18
N ALA A 189 -35.46 21.59 -15.07
CA ALA A 189 -34.12 21.49 -15.62
C ALA A 189 -33.03 21.69 -14.55
N ALA A 190 -33.25 22.62 -13.62
CA ALA A 190 -32.35 22.84 -12.48
C ALA A 190 -32.30 21.62 -11.54
N ILE A 191 -33.42 20.88 -11.40
CA ILE A 191 -33.45 19.63 -10.63
C ILE A 191 -32.68 18.53 -11.37
N GLU A 192 -32.93 18.37 -12.68
CA GLU A 192 -32.25 17.39 -13.53
C GLU A 192 -30.73 17.62 -13.60
N GLU A 193 -30.28 18.88 -13.61
CA GLU A 193 -28.86 19.24 -13.57
C GLU A 193 -28.18 18.71 -12.30
N VAL A 194 -28.77 18.97 -11.12
CA VAL A 194 -28.20 18.53 -9.83
C VAL A 194 -28.27 17.01 -9.67
N LEU A 195 -29.38 16.39 -10.09
CA LEU A 195 -29.51 14.92 -10.13
C LEU A 195 -28.43 14.29 -11.01
N SER A 196 -28.20 14.86 -12.20
CA SER A 196 -27.13 14.41 -13.10
C SER A 196 -25.75 14.54 -12.46
N SER A 197 -25.49 15.61 -11.70
CA SER A 197 -24.24 15.76 -10.96
C SER A 197 -24.10 14.74 -9.83
N CYS A 198 -25.17 14.41 -9.11
CA CYS A 198 -25.13 13.38 -8.06
C CYS A 198 -24.81 12.00 -8.66
N LEU A 199 -25.52 11.63 -9.73
CA LEU A 199 -25.35 10.35 -10.41
C LEU A 199 -23.97 10.15 -11.03
N SER A 200 -23.26 11.24 -11.38
CA SER A 200 -21.91 11.13 -11.96
C SER A 200 -20.82 10.92 -10.92
N VAL A 201 -21.00 11.38 -9.68
CA VAL A 201 -19.95 11.35 -8.64
C VAL A 201 -20.13 10.25 -7.60
N LEU A 202 -21.35 9.80 -7.34
CA LEU A 202 -21.64 8.73 -6.38
C LEU A 202 -20.89 7.41 -6.69
N PRO A 203 -20.84 6.91 -7.94
CA PRO A 203 -20.16 5.65 -8.24
C PRO A 203 -18.68 5.66 -7.87
N THR A 204 -17.99 6.80 -8.08
CA THR A 204 -16.58 6.96 -7.72
C THR A 204 -16.39 6.91 -6.20
N ALA A 205 -17.27 7.55 -5.43
CA ALA A 205 -17.21 7.52 -3.97
C ALA A 205 -17.49 6.12 -3.40
N GLU A 206 -18.48 5.42 -3.96
CA GLU A 206 -18.77 4.02 -3.63
C GLU A 206 -17.59 3.08 -3.94
N GLU A 207 -16.90 3.29 -5.08
CA GLU A 207 -15.68 2.55 -5.42
C GLU A 207 -14.59 2.75 -4.35
N VAL A 208 -14.38 3.99 -3.91
CA VAL A 208 -13.41 4.30 -2.85
C VAL A 208 -13.81 3.64 -1.52
N LEU A 209 -15.10 3.64 -1.14
CA LEU A 209 -15.58 2.94 0.05
C LEU A 209 -15.36 1.41 -0.03
N ASN A 210 -15.54 0.83 -1.22
CA ASN A 210 -15.24 -0.58 -1.46
C ASN A 210 -13.75 -0.87 -1.30
N LYS A 211 -12.87 -0.04 -1.88
CA LYS A 211 -11.41 -0.13 -1.67
C LYS A 211 -11.03 -0.04 -0.20
N GLY A 212 -11.64 0.90 0.54
CA GLY A 212 -11.45 1.04 1.99
C GLY A 212 -11.83 -0.22 2.76
N SER A 213 -12.95 -0.85 2.40
CA SER A 213 -13.42 -2.11 3.02
C SER A 213 -12.47 -3.28 2.75
N GLU A 214 -11.92 -3.37 1.54
CA GLU A 214 -10.91 -4.36 1.18
C GLU A 214 -9.60 -4.13 1.93
N LEU A 215 -9.16 -2.87 2.02
CA LEU A 215 -7.95 -2.48 2.73
C LEU A 215 -8.06 -2.74 4.24
N ALA A 216 -9.19 -2.43 4.87
CA ALA A 216 -9.46 -2.75 6.28
C ALA A 216 -9.32 -4.25 6.54
N ARG A 217 -9.94 -5.08 5.68
CA ARG A 217 -9.83 -6.55 5.76
C ARG A 217 -8.39 -7.03 5.56
N ALA A 218 -7.64 -6.40 4.66
CA ALA A 218 -6.24 -6.73 4.42
C ALA A 218 -5.39 -6.48 5.68
N PHE A 219 -5.56 -5.32 6.33
CA PHE A 219 -4.91 -5.03 7.61
C PHE A 219 -5.30 -6.03 8.72
N GLU A 220 -6.59 -6.35 8.87
CA GLU A 220 -7.06 -7.34 9.84
C GLU A 220 -6.44 -8.73 9.63
N SER A 221 -6.27 -9.14 8.37
CA SER A 221 -5.70 -10.45 8.03
C SER A 221 -4.23 -10.60 8.44
N VAL A 222 -3.48 -9.49 8.47
CA VAL A 222 -2.08 -9.48 8.88
C VAL A 222 -1.96 -9.51 10.40
N GLY A 223 -2.99 -9.07 11.14
CA GLY A 223 -3.05 -9.18 12.61
C GLY A 223 -2.08 -8.28 13.34
N VAL A 224 -1.53 -7.25 12.68
CA VAL A 224 -0.55 -6.33 13.27
C VAL A 224 -1.06 -4.89 13.15
N ASN A 225 -1.19 -4.22 14.30
CA ASN A 225 -1.57 -2.82 14.38
C ASN A 225 -0.34 -1.93 14.13
N PHE A 226 -0.18 -1.46 12.89
CA PHE A 226 0.88 -0.52 12.55
C PHE A 226 0.43 0.92 12.85
N PRO A 227 1.33 1.79 13.37
CA PRO A 227 1.03 3.21 13.50
C PRO A 227 0.84 3.78 12.10
N ALA A 228 -0.25 4.50 11.85
CA ALA A 228 -0.49 4.93 10.48
C ALA A 228 0.45 6.07 10.03
N GLY A 229 1.13 6.78 10.94
CA GLY A 229 2.11 7.83 10.62
C GLY A 229 1.54 9.08 9.92
N GLY A 230 2.09 10.27 10.19
CA GLY A 230 1.67 11.53 9.53
C GLY A 230 1.78 12.78 10.42
N PRO A 231 1.61 13.99 9.83
CA PRO A 231 1.67 15.26 10.57
C PRO A 231 0.49 15.31 11.56
N GLY A 232 0.81 15.17 12.84
CA GLY A 232 -0.13 14.98 13.95
C GLY A 232 0.38 14.00 15.02
N SER A 233 1.44 13.25 14.72
CA SER A 233 1.97 12.17 15.58
C SER A 233 2.98 12.59 16.67
N SER A 234 3.31 13.87 16.84
CA SER A 234 4.29 14.29 17.87
C SER A 234 4.04 15.70 18.37
N ASP A 235 3.69 15.89 19.67
CA ASP A 235 4.45 16.80 20.56
C ASP A 235 4.12 16.69 22.08
N SER A 236 3.69 15.54 22.59
CA SER A 236 3.61 15.36 24.05
C SER A 236 4.13 13.98 24.42
N GLY A 237 5.23 13.97 25.17
CA GLY A 237 5.85 12.77 25.76
C GLY A 237 4.98 12.09 26.83
N MET A 238 3.68 11.92 26.58
CA MET A 238 2.72 11.22 27.41
C MET A 238 1.65 10.57 26.52
N GLY A 239 1.81 9.27 26.26
CA GLY A 239 0.72 8.28 26.26
C GLY A 239 -0.62 8.58 25.57
N ASP A 240 -0.65 9.25 24.41
CA ASP A 240 -1.86 9.30 23.58
C ASP A 240 -1.68 8.37 22.37
N SER A 241 -2.59 7.41 22.25
CA SER A 241 -2.57 6.31 21.29
C SER A 241 -2.34 6.79 19.87
N ALA A 242 -1.20 6.41 19.27
CA ALA A 242 -0.95 6.63 17.85
C ALA A 242 -2.04 5.88 17.05
N GLU A 243 -2.92 6.63 16.38
CA GLU A 243 -3.99 6.08 15.53
C GLU A 243 -3.41 5.03 14.59
N THR A 244 -3.93 3.81 14.71
CA THR A 244 -3.50 2.67 13.90
C THR A 244 -3.95 2.84 12.45
N ALA A 245 -3.31 2.11 11.53
CA ALA A 245 -3.71 2.10 10.13
C ALA A 245 -5.17 1.69 9.93
N VAL A 246 -5.64 0.68 10.67
CA VAL A 246 -7.04 0.22 10.62
C VAL A 246 -8.00 1.29 11.12
N GLU A 247 -7.71 1.94 12.24
CA GLU A 247 -8.53 3.05 12.76
C GLU A 247 -8.61 4.19 11.74
N ARG A 248 -7.49 4.51 11.07
CA ARG A 248 -7.44 5.55 10.05
C ARG A 248 -8.26 5.21 8.82
N VAL A 249 -8.22 3.96 8.34
CA VAL A 249 -9.09 3.50 7.24
C VAL A 249 -10.56 3.67 7.62
N HIS A 250 -10.96 3.15 8.78
CA HIS A 250 -12.36 3.24 9.25
C HIS A 250 -12.84 4.68 9.41
N ARG A 251 -11.99 5.57 9.96
CA ARG A 251 -12.33 6.99 10.12
C ARG A 251 -12.57 7.65 8.76
N LEU A 252 -11.68 7.45 7.79
CA LEU A 252 -11.82 8.00 6.44
C LEU A 252 -13.03 7.43 5.69
N MET A 253 -13.29 6.13 5.84
CA MET A 253 -14.50 5.50 5.30
C MET A 253 -15.76 6.10 5.90
N THR A 254 -15.80 6.31 7.22
CA THR A 254 -16.95 6.93 7.91
C THR A 254 -17.18 8.34 7.40
N GLU A 255 -16.12 9.14 7.30
CA GLU A 255 -16.19 10.52 6.77
C GLU A 255 -16.78 10.55 5.34
N LEU A 256 -16.29 9.69 4.44
CA LEU A 256 -16.80 9.62 3.07
C LEU A 256 -18.24 9.08 3.01
N ALA A 257 -18.56 8.05 3.81
CA ALA A 257 -19.89 7.43 3.84
C ALA A 257 -20.97 8.39 4.33
N ASP A 258 -20.66 9.24 5.32
CA ASP A 258 -21.59 10.27 5.82
C ASP A 258 -21.95 11.28 4.71
N VAL A 259 -20.96 11.67 3.90
CA VAL A 259 -21.18 12.58 2.76
C VAL A 259 -22.00 11.88 1.67
N VAL A 260 -21.65 10.65 1.31
CA VAL A 260 -22.39 9.85 0.31
C VAL A 260 -23.86 9.71 0.73
N THR A 261 -24.11 9.34 2.00
CA THR A 261 -25.46 9.22 2.55
C THR A 261 -26.25 10.53 2.44
N SER A 262 -25.59 11.66 2.70
CA SER A 262 -26.20 12.98 2.58
C SER A 262 -26.60 13.32 1.13
N VAL A 263 -25.76 12.89 0.17
CA VAL A 263 -26.03 13.04 -1.26
C VAL A 263 -27.16 12.13 -1.73
N ASP A 264 -27.22 10.88 -1.25
CA ASP A 264 -28.30 9.96 -1.58
C ASP A 264 -29.66 10.49 -1.10
N VAL A 265 -29.72 10.98 0.14
CA VAL A 265 -30.93 11.62 0.68
C VAL A 265 -31.35 12.83 -0.16
N LEU A 266 -30.39 13.66 -0.59
CA LEU A 266 -30.68 14.77 -1.50
C LEU A 266 -31.23 14.25 -2.83
N ASN A 267 -30.56 13.28 -3.43
CA ASN A 267 -30.93 12.67 -4.71
C ASN A 267 -32.36 12.09 -4.67
N GLU A 268 -32.74 11.40 -3.60
CA GLU A 268 -34.11 10.90 -3.40
C GLU A 268 -35.15 12.03 -3.32
N ARG A 269 -34.85 13.08 -2.54
CA ARG A 269 -35.74 14.25 -2.39
C ARG A 269 -35.95 14.99 -3.71
N LEU A 270 -34.88 15.12 -4.49
CA LEU A 270 -34.91 15.76 -5.82
C LEU A 270 -35.71 14.93 -6.83
N ASN A 271 -35.50 13.61 -6.87
CA ASN A 271 -36.27 12.71 -7.73
C ASN A 271 -37.77 12.76 -7.40
N GLY A 272 -38.13 12.71 -6.10
CA GLY A 272 -39.53 12.80 -5.68
C GLY A 272 -40.24 14.08 -6.12
N GLU A 273 -39.56 15.23 -6.01
CA GLU A 273 -40.10 16.53 -6.48
C GLU A 273 -40.23 16.58 -8.01
N LEU A 274 -39.22 16.07 -8.72
CA LEU A 274 -39.22 16.04 -10.18
C LEU A 274 -40.35 15.16 -10.73
N ASP A 275 -40.58 13.99 -10.15
CA ASP A 275 -41.70 13.12 -10.50
C ASP A 275 -43.05 13.79 -10.21
N TRP A 276 -43.18 14.49 -9.07
CA TRP A 276 -44.38 15.26 -8.76
C TRP A 276 -44.66 16.35 -9.80
N ARG A 277 -43.64 17.11 -10.23
CA ARG A 277 -43.78 18.14 -11.28
C ARG A 277 -44.19 17.53 -12.62
N ARG A 278 -43.62 16.38 -12.99
CA ARG A 278 -44.00 15.63 -14.20
C ARG A 278 -45.47 15.19 -14.16
N LEU A 279 -45.93 14.65 -13.02
CA LEU A 279 -47.34 14.28 -12.82
C LEU A 279 -48.29 15.48 -12.92
N GLN A 280 -47.92 16.63 -12.35
CA GLN A 280 -48.72 17.85 -12.46
C GLN A 280 -48.88 18.31 -13.92
N LEU A 281 -47.81 18.24 -14.71
CA LEU A 281 -47.87 18.58 -16.13
C LEU A 281 -48.77 17.64 -16.91
N GLN A 282 -48.67 16.33 -16.66
CA GLN A 282 -49.53 15.33 -17.28
C GLN A 282 -51.01 15.56 -16.93
N SER A 283 -51.35 15.80 -15.67
CA SER A 283 -52.73 16.09 -15.23
C SER A 283 -53.32 17.34 -15.91
N ARG A 284 -52.52 18.40 -16.06
CA ARG A 284 -52.93 19.62 -16.77
C ARG A 284 -53.14 19.40 -18.27
N GLN A 285 -52.40 18.49 -18.88
CA GLN A 285 -52.56 18.13 -20.30
C GLN A 285 -53.81 17.29 -20.54
N VAL A 286 -54.16 16.39 -19.61
CA VAL A 286 -55.37 15.53 -19.71
C VAL A 286 -56.65 16.31 -19.41
N SER A 287 -56.57 17.40 -18.64
CA SER A 287 -57.72 18.24 -18.27
C SER A 287 -58.06 19.35 -19.29
N ARG A 288 -57.32 19.43 -20.40
CA ARG A 288 -57.55 20.37 -21.52
C ARG A 288 -58.08 19.62 -22.73
#